data_AF-A0A8D2CYB7-F1
#
_entry.id   AF-A0A8D2CYB7-F1
#
_cell.length_a   1.000
_cell.length_b   1.000
_cell.length_c   1.000
_cell.angle_alpha   90.00
_cell.angle_beta   90.00
_cell.angle_gamma   90.00
#
_symmetry.space_group_name_H-M   'P 1'
#
loop_
_entity.id
_entity.type
_entity.pdbx_description
1 polymer ?
#
loop_
_entity_poly.entity_id
_entity_poly.type
_entity_poly.pdbx_seq_one_letter_code
_entity_poly.pdbx_strand_id
1 'polypeptide(L)'
;MKTSVLLAVTSICSDDWLLVRMKRRPFDNDTEVKIGDIHLGDDCPVTRVLSSSYEFSYPVIHCGINKFVFQGTDVFILSTMTYQPTLDTTYTFQVVCFAKRLQFSSLMPFGMNGYDANMLGDSFEVTKEGQSLSAPSQSKECEPNFGSYNKEQLFMSLD
;
A
#
# COMPACT_ATOMS: atom_id res chain seq x y z
N MET A 1 11.64 -29.69 -17.61
CA MET A 1 10.45 -28.90 -17.20
C MET A 1 10.05 -28.01 -18.37
N LYS A 2 8.82 -28.15 -18.90
CA LYS A 2 8.31 -27.33 -20.02
C LYS A 2 8.16 -25.87 -19.59
N THR A 3 8.63 -24.94 -20.42
CA THR A 3 8.65 -23.49 -20.20
C THR A 3 7.28 -22.89 -19.86
N SER A 4 6.17 -23.53 -20.28
CA SER A 4 4.80 -23.08 -20.00
C SER A 4 4.46 -22.99 -18.51
N VAL A 5 4.98 -23.89 -17.69
CA VAL A 5 4.65 -23.96 -16.25
C VAL A 5 5.20 -22.76 -15.48
N LEU A 6 6.31 -22.17 -15.94
CA LEU A 6 6.95 -21.02 -15.31
C LEU A 6 6.14 -19.71 -15.47
N LEU A 7 5.17 -19.67 -16.38
CA LEU A 7 4.35 -18.47 -16.66
C LEU A 7 2.89 -18.61 -16.21
N ALA A 8 2.55 -19.68 -15.47
CA ALA A 8 1.20 -19.94 -15.00
C ALA A 8 0.76 -18.97 -13.89
N VAL A 9 1.70 -18.62 -13.01
CA VAL A 9 1.46 -17.80 -11.83
C VAL A 9 2.47 -16.64 -11.82
N THR A 10 1.98 -15.42 -11.57
CA THR A 10 2.81 -14.25 -11.33
C THR A 10 2.47 -13.63 -9.99
N SER A 11 3.43 -12.96 -9.37
CA SER A 11 3.23 -12.30 -8.09
C SER A 11 3.84 -10.91 -8.05
N ILE A 12 3.19 -10.03 -7.30
CA ILE A 12 3.61 -8.67 -6.99
C ILE A 12 3.36 -8.48 -5.50
N CYS A 13 4.29 -7.86 -4.79
CA CYS A 13 4.16 -7.66 -3.35
C CYS A 13 4.67 -6.30 -2.91
N SER A 14 4.20 -5.89 -1.75
CA SER A 14 4.70 -4.78 -0.94
C SER A 14 5.01 -5.30 0.47
N ASP A 15 5.32 -4.41 1.40
CA ASP A 15 5.56 -4.79 2.81
C ASP A 15 4.32 -5.44 3.43
N ASP A 16 3.12 -5.01 3.04
CA ASP A 16 1.87 -5.38 3.72
C ASP A 16 0.92 -6.22 2.86
N TRP A 17 1.12 -6.26 1.54
CA TRP A 17 0.22 -6.93 0.61
C TRP A 17 0.94 -7.87 -0.35
N LEU A 18 0.32 -9.01 -0.62
CA LEU A 18 0.69 -9.96 -1.66
C LEU A 18 -0.45 -10.04 -2.69
N LEU A 19 -0.10 -9.80 -3.95
CA LEU A 19 -0.98 -9.95 -5.10
C LEU A 19 -0.45 -11.08 -5.99
N VAL A 20 -1.27 -12.12 -6.20
CA VAL A 20 -0.94 -13.27 -7.04
C VAL A 20 -1.95 -13.36 -8.17
N ARG A 21 -1.47 -13.62 -9.38
CA ARG A 21 -2.30 -13.84 -10.56
C ARG A 21 -2.00 -15.19 -11.17
N MET A 22 -3.03 -15.99 -11.35
CA MET A 22 -2.96 -17.25 -12.08
C MET A 22 -3.69 -17.14 -13.41
N LYS A 23 -3.07 -17.58 -14.49
CA LYS A 23 -3.76 -17.68 -15.80
C LYS A 23 -4.93 -18.65 -15.71
N ARG A 24 -6.04 -18.30 -16.34
CA ARG A 24 -7.21 -19.20 -16.45
C ARG A 24 -6.85 -20.53 -17.12
N ARG A 25 -5.91 -20.52 -18.06
CA ARG A 25 -5.39 -21.70 -18.76
C ARG A 25 -3.87 -21.77 -18.55
N PRO A 26 -3.42 -22.37 -17.44
CA PRO A 26 -2.00 -22.40 -17.06
C PRO A 26 -1.21 -23.52 -17.76
N PHE A 27 -1.89 -24.52 -18.36
CA PHE A 27 -1.28 -25.69 -18.99
C PHE A 27 -1.44 -25.65 -20.51
N ASP A 28 -0.56 -26.37 -21.22
CA ASP A 28 -0.53 -26.43 -22.70
C ASP A 28 -1.82 -26.98 -23.33
N ASN A 29 -2.68 -27.64 -22.56
CA ASN A 29 -3.91 -28.28 -23.04
C ASN A 29 -5.13 -27.33 -23.05
N ASP A 30 -4.91 -26.02 -22.85
CA ASP A 30 -5.95 -24.98 -22.81
C ASP A 30 -7.11 -25.25 -21.84
N THR A 31 -6.90 -26.12 -20.86
CA THR A 31 -7.93 -26.44 -19.87
C THR A 31 -8.11 -25.26 -18.93
N GLU A 32 -9.35 -24.77 -18.85
CA GLU A 32 -9.71 -23.69 -17.96
C GLU A 32 -9.85 -24.18 -16.53
N VAL A 33 -9.12 -23.53 -15.63
CA VAL A 33 -9.14 -23.79 -14.20
C VAL A 33 -10.44 -23.25 -13.62
N LYS A 34 -11.11 -24.04 -12.77
CA LYS A 34 -12.29 -23.59 -12.05
C LYS A 34 -11.87 -22.79 -10.82
N ILE A 35 -12.63 -21.75 -10.51
CA ILE A 35 -12.36 -20.83 -9.40
C ILE A 35 -12.31 -21.54 -8.03
N GLY A 36 -13.13 -22.56 -7.82
CA GLY A 36 -13.19 -23.32 -6.56
C GLY A 36 -12.10 -24.39 -6.42
N ASP A 37 -11.33 -24.63 -7.48
CA ASP A 37 -10.25 -25.62 -7.47
C ASP A 37 -8.91 -24.98 -7.13
N ILE A 38 -8.86 -23.66 -6.90
CA ILE A 38 -7.62 -22.90 -6.68
C ILE A 38 -7.63 -22.10 -5.40
N HIS A 39 -6.53 -22.20 -4.66
CA HIS A 39 -6.39 -21.52 -3.38
C HIS A 39 -4.96 -21.01 -3.14
N LEU A 40 -4.84 -20.01 -2.28
CA LEU A 40 -3.57 -19.44 -1.84
C LEU A 40 -3.31 -19.79 -0.37
N GLY A 41 -2.13 -20.33 -0.07
CA GLY A 41 -1.65 -20.64 1.27
C GLY A 41 -2.63 -21.52 2.04
N ASP A 42 -3.15 -21.00 3.15
CA ASP A 42 -4.15 -21.67 4.01
C ASP A 42 -5.56 -21.69 3.38
N ASP A 43 -5.65 -22.22 2.16
CA ASP A 43 -6.88 -22.38 1.38
C ASP A 43 -7.67 -21.07 1.13
N CYS A 44 -6.98 -19.93 1.02
CA CYS A 44 -7.64 -18.67 0.72
C CYS A 44 -8.17 -18.62 -0.73
N PRO A 45 -9.43 -18.20 -0.94
CA PRO A 45 -10.07 -18.24 -2.26
C PRO A 45 -9.63 -17.10 -3.19
N VAL A 46 -10.09 -17.14 -4.43
CA VAL A 46 -9.92 -16.04 -5.39
C VAL A 46 -10.64 -14.79 -4.91
N THR A 47 -9.93 -13.66 -4.89
CA THR A 47 -10.49 -12.35 -4.52
C THR A 47 -11.18 -11.64 -5.68
N ARG A 48 -10.65 -11.83 -6.90
CA ARG A 48 -11.19 -11.19 -8.10
C ARG A 48 -11.01 -12.07 -9.33
N VAL A 49 -12.06 -12.14 -10.14
CA VAL A 49 -12.04 -12.83 -11.43
C VAL A 49 -11.79 -11.82 -12.54
N LEU A 50 -10.76 -12.05 -13.35
CA LEU A 50 -10.43 -11.25 -14.53
C LEU A 50 -10.71 -12.07 -15.81
N SER A 51 -10.73 -11.40 -16.96
CA SER A 51 -11.01 -12.04 -18.26
C SER A 51 -9.99 -13.13 -18.63
N SER A 52 -8.72 -12.95 -18.26
CA SER A 52 -7.62 -13.86 -18.60
C SER A 52 -7.00 -14.57 -17.38
N SER A 53 -7.33 -14.15 -16.16
CA SER A 53 -6.68 -14.62 -14.94
C SER A 53 -7.58 -14.56 -13.71
N TYR A 54 -7.15 -15.24 -12.67
CA TYR A 54 -7.70 -15.15 -11.32
C TYR A 54 -6.71 -14.41 -10.44
N GLU A 55 -7.22 -13.49 -9.61
CA GLU A 55 -6.42 -12.63 -8.75
C GLU A 55 -6.71 -12.92 -7.27
N PHE A 56 -5.63 -13.08 -6.52
CA PHE A 56 -5.61 -13.24 -5.08
C PHE A 56 -4.88 -12.03 -4.51
N SER A 57 -5.59 -11.19 -3.76
CA SER A 57 -5.03 -9.98 -3.14
C SER A 57 -5.27 -10.05 -1.65
N TYR A 58 -4.22 -10.39 -0.90
CA TYR A 58 -4.31 -10.60 0.54
C TYR A 58 -3.25 -9.80 1.29
N PRO A 59 -3.57 -9.30 2.49
CA PRO A 59 -2.54 -8.81 3.39
C PRO A 59 -1.61 -9.95 3.79
N VAL A 60 -0.33 -9.66 3.95
CA VAL A 60 0.72 -10.65 4.23
C VAL A 60 0.54 -11.35 5.59
N ILE A 61 -0.28 -10.77 6.48
CA ILE A 61 -0.62 -11.37 7.78
C ILE A 61 -1.71 -12.45 7.70
N HIS A 62 -2.31 -12.68 6.53
CA HIS A 62 -3.37 -13.67 6.30
C HIS A 62 -2.87 -14.82 5.42
N CYS A 63 -3.71 -15.87 5.30
CA CYS A 63 -3.52 -16.97 4.34
C CYS A 63 -2.20 -17.73 4.49
N GLY A 64 -1.61 -17.80 5.69
CA GLY A 64 -0.34 -18.51 5.91
C GLY A 64 0.83 -17.95 5.10
N ILE A 65 0.77 -16.68 4.68
CA ILE A 65 1.83 -16.05 3.90
C ILE A 65 3.04 -15.80 4.81
N ASN A 66 4.20 -16.34 4.43
CA ASN A 66 5.43 -16.18 5.19
C ASN A 66 6.20 -14.95 4.73
N LYS A 67 6.45 -14.03 5.67
CA LYS A 67 7.27 -12.82 5.45
C LYS A 67 8.58 -12.94 6.18
N PHE A 68 9.68 -12.72 5.46
CA PHE A 68 11.03 -12.67 5.98
C PHE A 68 11.62 -11.29 5.71
N VAL A 69 12.24 -10.68 6.72
CA VAL A 69 12.92 -9.40 6.58
C VAL A 69 14.42 -9.65 6.61
N PHE A 70 15.11 -9.25 5.55
CA PHE A 70 16.55 -9.39 5.39
C PHE A 70 17.22 -8.02 5.42
N GLN A 71 18.26 -7.86 6.23
CA GLN A 71 19.08 -6.63 6.31
C GLN A 71 18.27 -5.33 6.48
N GLY A 72 17.11 -5.38 7.16
CA GLY A 72 16.29 -4.22 7.55
C GLY A 72 15.52 -3.53 6.41
N THR A 73 15.99 -3.63 5.17
CA THR A 73 15.38 -2.97 4.00
C THR A 73 14.79 -3.94 3.00
N ASP A 74 15.18 -5.20 2.97
CA ASP A 74 14.68 -6.15 1.97
C ASP A 74 13.65 -7.07 2.61
N VAL A 75 12.52 -7.25 1.92
CA VAL A 75 11.43 -8.12 2.33
C VAL A 75 11.29 -9.23 1.32
N PHE A 76 11.24 -10.46 1.83
CA PHE A 76 11.03 -11.67 1.07
C PHE A 76 9.72 -12.30 1.50
N ILE A 77 8.81 -12.51 0.57
CA ILE A 77 7.50 -13.12 0.81
C ILE A 77 7.44 -14.45 0.09
N LEU A 78 7.09 -15.49 0.85
CA LEU A 78 6.91 -16.86 0.39
C LEU A 78 5.51 -17.34 0.72
N SER A 79 4.83 -17.87 -0.29
CA SER A 79 3.55 -18.54 -0.13
C SER A 79 3.46 -19.70 -1.14
N THR A 80 2.39 -20.49 -1.05
CA THR A 80 2.13 -21.60 -1.95
C THR A 80 0.75 -21.42 -2.55
N MET A 81 0.60 -21.70 -3.82
CA MET A 81 -0.69 -21.70 -4.50
C MET A 81 -1.03 -23.11 -4.95
N THR A 82 -2.23 -23.57 -4.62
CA THR A 82 -2.70 -24.92 -4.88
C THR A 82 -3.74 -24.92 -6.00
N TYR A 83 -3.71 -25.95 -6.83
CA TYR A 83 -4.73 -26.25 -7.83
C TYR A 83 -5.10 -27.73 -7.73
N GLN A 84 -6.37 -28.00 -7.43
CA GLN A 84 -6.90 -29.34 -7.20
C GLN A 84 -8.14 -29.59 -8.08
N PRO A 85 -7.97 -30.01 -9.36
CA PRO A 85 -9.10 -30.28 -10.24
C PRO A 85 -9.91 -31.52 -9.87
N THR A 86 -9.27 -32.46 -9.16
CA THR A 86 -9.85 -33.72 -8.70
C THR A 86 -9.27 -34.04 -7.33
N LEU A 87 -10.00 -34.78 -6.50
CA LEU A 87 -9.55 -35.13 -5.14
C LEU A 87 -8.15 -35.77 -5.10
N ASP A 88 -7.80 -36.59 -6.09
CA ASP A 88 -6.53 -37.33 -6.13
C ASP A 88 -5.37 -36.58 -6.80
N THR A 89 -5.62 -35.38 -7.36
CA THR A 89 -4.60 -34.63 -8.12
C THR A 89 -4.45 -33.22 -7.57
N THR A 90 -3.27 -32.90 -7.03
CA THR A 90 -2.94 -31.56 -6.53
C THR A 90 -1.67 -31.05 -7.20
N TYR A 91 -1.74 -29.83 -7.76
CA TYR A 91 -0.60 -29.10 -8.29
C TYR A 91 -0.26 -27.95 -7.34
N THR A 92 1.02 -27.81 -7.01
CA THR A 92 1.51 -26.76 -6.11
C THR A 92 2.47 -25.83 -6.85
N PHE A 93 2.19 -24.54 -6.81
CA PHE A 93 3.03 -23.50 -7.37
C PHE A 93 3.65 -22.71 -6.23
N GLN A 94 4.98 -22.53 -6.27
CA GLN A 94 5.65 -21.67 -5.30
C GLN A 94 5.45 -20.21 -5.68
N VAL A 95 4.95 -19.42 -4.74
CA VAL A 95 4.79 -17.97 -4.88
C VAL A 95 5.93 -17.30 -4.13
N VAL A 96 6.82 -16.68 -4.88
CA VAL A 96 7.99 -16.00 -4.34
C VAL A 96 7.96 -14.56 -4.81
N CYS A 97 8.09 -13.62 -3.87
CA CYS A 97 8.15 -12.20 -4.19
C CYS A 97 9.17 -11.46 -3.32
N PHE A 98 9.87 -10.51 -3.94
CA PHE A 98 10.86 -9.65 -3.30
C PHE A 98 10.37 -8.20 -3.37
N ALA A 99 10.33 -7.52 -2.23
CA ALA A 99 10.00 -6.11 -2.13
C ALA A 99 11.09 -5.37 -1.36
N LYS A 100 11.41 -4.15 -1.81
CA LYS A 100 12.27 -3.25 -1.06
C LYS A 100 11.42 -2.39 -0.14
N ARG A 101 11.76 -2.40 1.14
CA ARG A 101 11.24 -1.50 2.15
C ARG A 101 12.01 -0.19 2.06
N LEU A 102 11.36 0.83 1.54
CA LEU A 102 11.92 2.18 1.54
C LEU A 102 11.91 2.71 2.98
N GLN A 103 13.09 2.76 3.61
CA GLN A 103 13.25 3.56 4.82
C GLN A 103 13.40 5.02 4.39
N PHE A 104 12.38 5.83 4.67
CA PHE A 104 12.53 7.28 4.65
C PHE A 104 13.37 7.68 5.88
N SER A 105 14.69 7.63 5.77
CA SER A 105 15.62 8.19 6.75
C SER A 105 15.65 9.73 6.74
N SER A 106 14.68 10.36 6.09
CA SER A 106 14.60 11.80 5.90
C SER A 106 14.03 12.49 7.14
N LEU A 107 14.85 12.64 8.19
CA LEU A 107 14.89 13.91 8.91
C LEU A 107 15.53 14.93 7.95
N MET A 108 14.78 15.39 6.96
CA MET A 108 15.06 16.72 6.43
C MET A 108 14.53 17.64 7.51
N PRO A 109 15.37 18.33 8.30
CA PRO A 109 14.87 19.47 9.05
C PRO A 109 14.25 20.39 8.00
N PHE A 110 12.95 20.63 8.09
CA PHE A 110 12.35 21.73 7.35
C PHE A 110 13.12 22.98 7.77
N GLY A 111 13.98 23.46 6.89
CA GLY A 111 14.85 24.59 7.17
C GLY A 111 14.03 25.85 7.40
N MET A 112 13.84 26.21 8.66
CA MET A 112 13.57 27.60 9.04
C MET A 112 14.86 28.39 8.82
N ASN A 113 15.09 28.87 7.60
CA ASN A 113 15.97 30.02 7.38
C ASN A 113 15.19 31.27 7.79
N GLY A 114 15.08 31.49 9.10
CA GLY A 114 14.50 32.69 9.70
C GLY A 114 15.58 33.50 10.37
N TYR A 115 16.23 34.37 9.59
CA TYR A 115 16.93 35.60 9.97
C TYR A 115 17.58 35.67 11.38
N ASP A 116 18.91 35.74 11.40
CA ASP A 116 19.67 36.26 12.55
C ASP A 116 19.23 37.71 12.84
N ALA A 117 18.73 37.95 14.05
CA ALA A 117 18.68 39.29 14.62
C ALA A 117 19.11 39.20 16.08
N ASN A 118 20.36 39.60 16.32
CA ASN A 118 20.89 39.95 17.63
C ASN A 118 19.86 40.80 18.40
N MET A 119 19.51 40.36 19.61
CA MET A 119 19.06 41.26 20.67
C MET A 119 20.02 41.10 21.85
N LEU A 120 21.25 41.55 21.62
CA LEU A 120 21.99 42.27 22.65
C LEU A 120 21.50 43.73 22.57
N GLY A 121 20.98 44.25 23.66
CA GLY A 121 20.41 45.59 23.72
C GLY A 121 19.47 45.66 24.92
N ASP A 122 20.00 45.54 26.13
CA ASP A 122 20.62 46.65 26.86
C ASP A 122 19.57 47.63 27.40
N SER A 123 19.64 47.84 28.70
CA SER A 123 18.68 48.60 29.47
C SER A 123 19.32 49.93 29.87
N PHE A 124 18.60 51.01 29.51
CA PHE A 124 18.70 52.39 29.98
C PHE A 124 19.66 53.38 29.28
N GLU A 125 18.98 54.45 28.80
CA GLU A 125 19.38 55.87 28.84
C GLU A 125 20.41 56.41 27.83
N VAL A 126 19.94 57.09 26.76
CA VAL A 126 19.75 58.57 26.70
C VAL A 126 19.60 59.08 25.26
N THR A 127 18.62 59.99 25.10
CA THR A 127 18.41 61.01 24.04
C THR A 127 17.65 60.65 22.75
N LYS A 128 16.37 61.11 22.75
CA LYS A 128 15.64 62.00 21.79
C LYS A 128 15.80 61.73 20.26
N GLU A 129 14.78 61.75 19.39
CA GLU A 129 13.53 62.51 19.26
C GLU A 129 12.51 61.79 18.33
N GLY A 130 11.23 62.17 18.44
CA GLY A 130 10.25 62.18 17.33
C GLY A 130 9.43 60.90 17.10
N GLN A 131 8.23 60.76 17.69
CA GLN A 131 6.90 60.94 17.05
C GLN A 131 6.70 60.06 15.78
N SER A 132 5.69 59.19 15.64
CA SER A 132 4.29 59.27 16.04
C SER A 132 3.61 57.90 15.88
N LEU A 133 2.55 57.67 16.67
CA LEU A 133 1.68 56.49 16.75
C LEU A 133 0.93 56.12 15.44
N SER A 134 0.66 54.82 15.23
CA SER A 134 -0.72 54.26 15.15
C SER A 134 -0.74 52.72 14.99
N ALA A 135 -1.82 52.11 15.47
CA ALA A 135 -2.03 50.70 15.85
C ALA A 135 -2.22 49.70 14.68
N PRO A 136 -2.19 48.36 14.93
CA PRO A 136 -2.24 47.32 13.89
C PRO A 136 -3.67 46.94 13.48
N SER A 137 -3.92 46.82 12.17
CA SER A 137 -5.17 46.27 11.63
C SER A 137 -5.11 44.75 11.51
N GLN A 138 -6.04 44.06 12.18
CA GLN A 138 -6.26 42.61 12.09
C GLN A 138 -6.76 42.18 10.70
N SER A 139 -6.37 40.97 10.27
CA SER A 139 -7.13 39.94 9.51
C SER A 139 -6.15 39.05 8.70
N LYS A 140 -6.32 37.75 8.46
CA LYS A 140 -7.43 36.79 8.62
C LYS A 140 -6.86 35.42 9.07
N GLU A 141 -7.67 34.72 9.86
CA GLU A 141 -7.48 33.32 10.22
C GLU A 141 -7.76 32.40 9.01
N CYS A 142 -6.92 31.39 8.79
CA CYS A 142 -7.17 30.34 7.79
C CYS A 142 -7.50 29.03 8.52
N GLU A 143 -8.77 28.62 8.48
CA GLU A 143 -9.22 27.30 8.91
C GLU A 143 -8.85 26.22 7.87
N PRO A 144 -8.57 24.97 8.31
CA PRO A 144 -8.39 23.84 7.43
C PRO A 144 -9.74 23.21 7.04
N ASN A 145 -10.04 23.19 5.73
CA ASN A 145 -11.21 22.50 5.18
C ASN A 145 -11.06 20.97 5.32
N PHE A 146 -11.83 20.36 6.22
CA PHE A 146 -12.14 18.93 6.16
C PHE A 146 -13.31 18.71 5.20
N GLY A 147 -13.02 18.13 4.03
CA GLY A 147 -14.05 17.73 3.07
C GLY A 147 -14.95 16.65 3.66
N SER A 148 -16.21 17.02 3.90
CA SER A 148 -17.29 16.15 4.37
C SER A 148 -17.62 15.05 3.36
N TYR A 149 -17.72 13.81 3.85
CA TYR A 149 -18.40 12.70 3.17
C TYR A 149 -19.89 13.03 3.02
N ASN A 150 -20.43 12.95 1.80
CA ASN A 150 -21.88 12.93 1.61
C ASN A 150 -22.40 11.51 1.84
N LYS A 151 -23.26 11.38 2.86
CA LYS A 151 -24.19 10.26 3.05
C LYS A 151 -25.58 10.78 2.72
N GLU A 152 -26.15 10.34 1.61
CA GLU A 152 -27.59 10.43 1.38
C GLU A 152 -28.17 9.04 1.16
N GLN A 153 -29.28 8.81 1.85
CA GLN A 153 -30.00 7.55 2.02
C GLN A 153 -31.07 7.35 0.93
N LEU A 154 -31.18 6.11 0.45
CA LEU A 154 -32.39 5.30 0.22
C LEU A 154 -33.67 5.97 -0.33
N PHE A 155 -34.16 5.46 -1.46
CA PHE A 155 -35.54 5.00 -1.58
C PHE A 155 -35.63 3.74 -2.44
N MET A 156 -36.21 2.70 -1.84
CA MET A 156 -36.75 1.52 -2.51
C MET A 156 -38.06 1.93 -3.19
N SER A 157 -38.30 1.43 -4.40
CA SER A 157 -39.63 1.33 -4.98
C SER A 157 -39.83 -0.10 -5.49
N LEU A 158 -40.73 -0.81 -4.81
CA LEU A 158 -41.40 -2.00 -5.33
C LEU A 158 -42.38 -1.54 -6.42
N ASP A 159 -42.35 -2.21 -7.56
CA ASP A 159 -43.52 -2.66 -8.33
C ASP A 159 -43.13 -3.95 -9.05
#